data_AF-A0A9E2K1I3-F1
#
_entry.id   AF-A0A9E2K1I3-F1
#
_cell.length_a   1.000
_cell.length_b   1.000
_cell.length_c   1.000
_cell.angle_alpha   90.00
_cell.angle_beta   90.00
_cell.angle_gamma   90.00
#
_symmetry.space_group_name_H-M   'P 1'
#
loop_
_entity.id
_entity.type
_entity.pdbx_description
1 polymer ?
#
loop_
_entity_poly.entity_id
_entity_poly.type
_entity_poly.pdbx_seq_one_letter_code
_entity_poly.pdbx_strand_id
1 'polypeptide(L)'
;MKWTSHVLISASVCVLWRPEVAPMAILGATAPDWLEGLAQRLKIPLTHRGVTHVLTTWIGLAVLCRLMGAPPAVVAFVLGGVIHWLCDALTVSGAPLGWWSSHRTTLFGGKIVTGDRNETRLTQCILVLCLVLLQVRGAWWDEEAYSPFFTDWEALYQGGVIDPIEWRLHRFLFF
;
A
#
# COMPACT_ATOMS: atom_id res chain seq x y z
N MET A 1 -6.63 13.55 2.96
CA MET A 1 -7.77 12.67 2.61
C MET A 1 -8.21 11.89 3.86
N LYS A 2 -9.34 11.17 3.85
CA LYS A 2 -9.72 10.27 4.95
C LYS A 2 -8.80 9.05 5.00
N TRP A 3 -8.55 8.52 6.19
CA TRP A 3 -7.77 7.29 6.39
C TRP A 3 -8.28 6.12 5.54
N THR A 4 -9.61 5.95 5.43
CA THR A 4 -10.24 4.93 4.57
C THR A 4 -9.79 5.02 3.12
N SER A 5 -9.62 6.23 2.59
CA SER A 5 -9.22 6.45 1.20
C SER A 5 -7.75 6.09 0.98
N HIS A 6 -6.89 6.38 1.95
CA HIS A 6 -5.48 5.97 1.93
C HIS A 6 -5.35 4.45 1.93
N VAL A 7 -6.10 3.78 2.82
CA VAL A 7 -6.15 2.32 2.92
C VAL A 7 -6.61 1.69 1.60
N LEU A 8 -7.74 2.15 1.06
CA LEU A 8 -8.31 1.58 -0.17
C LEU A 8 -7.40 1.78 -1.38
N ILE A 9 -6.84 2.99 -1.57
CA ILE A 9 -5.93 3.27 -2.69
C ILE A 9 -4.66 2.44 -2.55
N SER A 10 -4.06 2.38 -1.36
CA SER A 10 -2.83 1.63 -1.12
C SER A 10 -3.03 0.14 -1.33
N ALA A 11 -4.10 -0.45 -0.78
CA ALA A 11 -4.44 -1.84 -0.98
C ALA A 11 -4.68 -2.16 -2.46
N SER A 12 -5.47 -1.35 -3.15
CA SER A 12 -5.81 -1.55 -4.57
C SER A 12 -4.56 -1.56 -5.46
N VAL A 13 -3.64 -0.62 -5.22
CA VAL A 13 -2.38 -0.54 -5.96
C VAL A 13 -1.46 -1.71 -5.58
N CYS A 14 -1.41 -2.10 -4.31
CA CYS A 14 -0.54 -3.18 -3.83
C CYS A 14 -0.92 -4.55 -4.41
N VAL A 15 -2.23 -4.83 -4.51
CA VAL A 15 -2.75 -6.10 -5.05
C VAL A 15 -2.35 -6.30 -6.53
N LEU A 16 -2.09 -5.22 -7.29
CA LEU A 16 -1.55 -5.33 -8.64
C LEU A 16 -0.14 -5.94 -8.67
N TRP A 17 0.62 -5.86 -7.58
CA TRP A 17 1.96 -6.43 -7.51
C TRP A 17 1.97 -7.76 -6.78
N ARG A 18 1.55 -7.77 -5.51
CA ARG A 18 1.57 -8.92 -4.60
C ARG A 18 0.42 -8.79 -3.58
N PRO A 19 -0.71 -9.52 -3.75
CA PRO A 19 -1.88 -9.40 -2.87
C PRO A 19 -1.58 -9.74 -1.41
N GLU A 20 -0.70 -10.69 -1.16
CA GLU A 20 -0.36 -11.21 0.17
C GLU A 20 0.31 -10.16 1.08
N VAL A 21 0.93 -9.13 0.49
CA VAL A 21 1.56 -8.03 1.26
C VAL A 21 0.65 -6.80 1.39
N ALA A 22 -0.61 -6.87 0.94
CA ALA A 22 -1.56 -5.78 1.08
C ALA A 22 -1.75 -5.30 2.53
N PRO A 23 -1.79 -6.16 3.57
CA PRO A 23 -1.87 -5.69 4.96
C PRO A 23 -0.70 -4.77 5.33
N MET A 24 0.51 -5.07 4.84
CA MET A 24 1.69 -4.24 5.11
C MET A 24 1.62 -2.91 4.38
N ALA A 25 1.13 -2.89 3.14
CA ALA A 25 0.89 -1.64 2.42
C ALA A 25 -0.13 -0.74 3.14
N ILE A 26 -1.22 -1.33 3.67
CA ILE A 26 -2.23 -0.63 4.47
C ILE A 26 -1.61 -0.02 5.75
N LEU A 27 -0.79 -0.80 6.47
CA LEU A 27 -0.07 -0.31 7.64
C LEU A 27 0.86 0.85 7.28
N GLY A 28 1.56 0.74 6.16
CA GLY A 28 2.41 1.79 5.60
C GLY A 28 1.64 3.06 5.24
N ALA A 29 0.48 2.91 4.60
CA ALA A 29 -0.36 4.02 4.17
C ALA A 29 -1.05 4.76 5.33
N THR A 30 -1.05 4.19 6.52
CA THR A 30 -1.54 4.84 7.74
C THR A 30 -0.40 5.26 8.67
N ALA A 31 0.83 4.78 8.41
CA ALA A 31 2.01 5.04 9.24
C ALA A 31 2.30 6.51 9.53
N PRO A 32 2.26 7.42 8.55
CA PRO A 32 2.54 8.82 8.83
C PRO A 32 1.66 9.42 9.94
N ASP A 33 0.36 9.09 9.95
CA ASP A 33 -0.60 9.67 10.89
C ASP A 33 -0.45 9.10 12.31
N TRP A 34 -0.32 7.78 12.46
CA TRP A 34 -0.17 7.20 13.80
C TRP A 34 1.24 7.36 14.38
N LEU A 35 2.29 7.47 13.53
CA LEU A 35 3.62 7.86 13.99
C LEU A 35 3.62 9.30 14.54
N GLU A 36 2.92 10.21 13.87
CA GLU A 36 2.74 11.57 14.35
C GLU A 36 1.99 11.57 15.69
N GLY A 37 0.87 10.85 15.77
CA GLY A 37 0.08 10.73 16.99
C GLY A 37 0.86 10.08 18.15
N LEU A 38 1.71 9.09 17.87
CA LEU A 38 2.59 8.47 18.86
C LEU A 38 3.63 9.47 19.39
N ALA A 39 4.30 10.20 18.50
CA ALA A 39 5.27 11.22 18.89
C ALA A 39 4.64 12.34 19.73
N GLN A 40 3.44 12.79 19.37
CA GLN A 40 2.68 13.76 20.16
C GLN A 40 2.31 13.20 21.55
N ARG A 41 1.92 11.92 21.66
CA ARG A 41 1.71 11.25 22.95
C ARG A 41 2.98 11.17 23.80
N LEU A 42 4.13 11.03 23.16
CA LEU A 42 5.45 11.07 23.79
C LEU A 42 5.95 12.50 24.07
N LYS A 43 5.12 13.53 23.86
CA LYS A 43 5.43 14.96 24.05
C LYS A 43 6.60 15.45 23.18
N ILE A 44 6.87 14.76 22.07
CA ILE A 44 7.82 15.23 21.07
C ILE A 44 7.09 16.30 20.23
N PRO A 45 7.61 17.54 20.16
CA PRO A 45 6.97 18.60 19.41
C PRO A 45 7.14 18.34 17.91
N LEU A 46 6.14 17.69 17.30
CA LEU A 46 6.05 17.53 15.85
C LEU A 46 4.99 18.47 15.29
N THR A 47 5.33 19.11 14.17
CA THR A 47 4.36 19.85 13.37
C THR A 47 3.44 18.87 12.65
N HIS A 48 2.14 19.20 12.58
CA HIS A 48 1.17 18.35 11.90
C HIS A 48 1.48 18.25 10.41
N ARG A 49 1.60 17.03 9.88
CA ARG A 49 2.14 16.73 8.54
C ARG A 49 3.57 17.22 8.33
N GLY A 50 4.38 17.08 9.37
CA GLY A 50 5.79 17.44 9.38
C GLY A 50 6.66 16.28 8.93
N VAL A 51 7.58 15.86 9.81
CA VAL A 51 8.67 14.91 9.50
C VAL A 51 8.16 13.54 9.02
N THR A 52 7.02 13.08 9.52
CA THR A 52 6.40 11.78 9.18
C THR A 52 5.80 11.75 7.77
N HIS A 53 5.50 12.92 7.19
CA HIS A 53 4.85 13.07 5.89
C HIS A 53 5.80 13.60 4.82
N VAL A 54 7.11 13.40 4.97
CA VAL A 54 8.12 13.83 4.00
C VAL A 54 8.31 12.79 2.90
N LEU A 55 8.04 13.15 1.64
CA LEU A 55 8.15 12.23 0.50
C LEU A 55 9.54 11.64 0.33
N THR A 56 10.59 12.47 0.43
CA THR A 56 11.97 12.03 0.20
C THR A 56 12.40 10.95 1.18
N THR A 57 11.85 10.94 2.40
CA THR A 57 12.10 9.89 3.39
C THR A 57 11.52 8.57 2.93
N TRP A 58 10.27 8.55 2.49
CA TRP A 58 9.59 7.35 2.01
C TRP A 58 10.19 6.82 0.70
N ILE A 59 10.50 7.69 -0.26
CA ILE A 59 11.17 7.30 -1.50
C ILE A 59 12.59 6.79 -1.21
N GLY A 60 13.35 7.50 -0.38
CA GLY A 60 14.71 7.10 0.00
C GLY A 60 14.72 5.73 0.68
N LEU A 61 13.76 5.48 1.57
CA LEU A 61 13.57 4.18 2.21
C LEU A 61 13.16 3.11 1.20
N ALA A 62 12.32 3.42 0.21
CA ALA A 62 11.90 2.46 -0.81
C ALA A 62 13.09 2.02 -1.68
N VAL A 63 13.93 2.98 -2.08
CA VAL A 63 15.18 2.73 -2.81
C VAL A 63 16.14 1.89 -1.95
N LEU A 64 16.34 2.26 -0.68
CA LEU A 64 17.20 1.53 0.23
C LEU A 64 16.73 0.07 0.41
N CYS A 65 15.43 -0.14 0.67
CA CYS A 65 14.84 -1.47 0.77
C CYS A 65 15.07 -2.28 -0.51
N ARG A 66 14.96 -1.67 -1.68
CA ARG A 66 15.22 -2.34 -2.96
C ARG A 66 16.68 -2.73 -3.12
N LEU A 67 17.61 -1.84 -2.79
CA LEU A 67 19.06 -2.07 -2.90
C LEU A 67 19.57 -3.12 -1.90
N MET A 68 18.98 -3.17 -0.70
CA MET A 68 19.34 -4.13 0.35
C MET A 68 18.65 -5.49 0.20
N GLY A 69 17.79 -5.67 -0.81
CA GLY A 69 17.03 -6.91 -0.98
C GLY A 69 16.04 -7.18 0.16
N ALA A 70 15.41 -6.13 0.70
CA ALA A 70 14.48 -6.24 1.81
C ALA A 70 13.27 -7.14 1.46
N PRO A 71 12.66 -7.79 2.47
CA PRO A 71 11.47 -8.60 2.25
C PRO A 71 10.34 -7.81 1.55
N PRO A 72 9.55 -8.44 0.68
CA PRO A 72 8.44 -7.79 -0.03
C PRO A 72 7.45 -7.07 0.89
N ALA A 73 7.20 -7.62 2.08
CA ALA A 73 6.38 -7.02 3.13
C ALA A 73 6.90 -5.63 3.56
N VAL A 74 8.22 -5.49 3.73
CA VAL A 74 8.84 -4.21 4.10
C VAL A 74 8.74 -3.23 2.95
N VAL A 75 9.00 -3.68 1.72
CA VAL A 75 8.86 -2.83 0.52
C VAL A 75 7.42 -2.32 0.38
N ALA A 76 6.42 -3.19 0.59
CA ALA A 76 5.00 -2.84 0.55
C ALA A 76 4.64 -1.80 1.61
N PHE A 77 5.14 -1.94 2.84
CA PHE A 77 4.96 -0.95 3.90
C PHE A 77 5.50 0.43 3.48
N VAL A 78 6.70 0.47 2.93
CA VAL A 78 7.32 1.74 2.55
C VAL A 78 6.59 2.39 1.37
N LEU A 79 6.17 1.59 0.38
CA LEU A 79 5.35 2.07 -0.73
C LEU A 79 3.97 2.53 -0.27
N GLY A 80 3.41 1.92 0.79
CA GLY A 80 2.22 2.42 1.47
C GLY A 80 2.39 3.86 1.94
N GLY A 81 3.53 4.19 2.56
CA GLY A 81 3.85 5.56 2.97
C GLY A 81 4.01 6.54 1.78
N VAL A 82 4.53 6.07 0.64
CA VAL A 82 4.56 6.86 -0.60
C VAL A 82 3.14 7.14 -1.11
N ILE A 83 2.26 6.14 -1.12
CA ILE A 83 0.85 6.31 -1.49
C ILE A 83 0.15 7.27 -0.53
N HIS A 84 0.48 7.22 0.76
CA HIS A 84 -0.06 8.16 1.72
C HIS A 84 0.29 9.60 1.34
N TRP A 85 1.57 9.85 1.06
CA TRP A 85 2.02 11.15 0.61
C TRP A 85 1.28 11.62 -0.66
N LEU A 86 1.12 10.74 -1.65
CA LEU A 86 0.40 11.05 -2.89
C LEU A 86 -1.05 11.46 -2.60
N CYS A 87 -1.75 10.75 -1.71
CA CYS A 87 -3.11 11.08 -1.30
C CYS A 87 -3.18 12.45 -0.64
N ASP A 88 -2.25 12.78 0.25
CA ASP A 88 -2.23 14.07 0.91
C ASP A 88 -1.82 15.22 -0.01
N ALA A 89 -0.92 14.98 -0.96
CA ALA A 89 -0.54 15.96 -1.97
C ALA A 89 -1.70 16.31 -2.91
N LEU A 90 -2.68 15.42 -3.13
CA LEU A 90 -3.89 15.74 -3.90
C LEU A 90 -4.84 16.72 -3.20
N THR A 91 -4.64 16.95 -1.90
CA THR A 91 -5.49 17.84 -1.10
C THR A 91 -4.98 19.28 -1.05
N VAL A 92 -5.87 20.21 -0.71
CA VAL A 92 -5.56 21.64 -0.54
C VAL A 92 -4.43 21.86 0.47
N SER A 93 -4.38 21.04 1.51
CA SER A 93 -3.36 21.13 2.55
C SER A 93 -1.96 20.69 2.10
N GLY A 94 -1.87 19.88 1.03
CA GLY A 94 -0.63 19.33 0.50
C GLY A 94 0.19 18.51 1.50
N ALA A 95 1.39 18.13 1.07
CA ALA A 95 2.39 17.45 1.88
C ALA A 95 3.82 17.93 1.55
N PRO A 96 4.76 17.93 2.50
CA PRO A 96 6.13 18.37 2.24
C PRO A 96 6.89 17.38 1.37
N LEU A 97 7.64 17.87 0.38
CA LEU A 97 8.52 17.01 -0.43
C LEU A 97 9.73 16.53 0.37
N GLY A 98 10.34 17.43 1.14
CA GLY A 98 11.59 17.21 1.86
C GLY A 98 11.57 17.88 3.23
N TRP A 99 12.43 17.43 4.13
CA TRP A 99 12.68 18.07 5.45
C TRP A 99 13.18 19.52 5.33
N TRP A 100 13.81 19.88 4.21
CA TRP A 100 14.21 21.26 3.88
C TRP A 100 13.09 22.10 3.26
N SER A 101 11.93 21.51 2.97
CA SER A 101 10.88 22.20 2.22
C SER A 101 10.07 23.14 3.12
N SER A 102 10.15 24.43 2.85
CA SER A 102 9.36 25.45 3.54
C SER A 102 7.90 25.52 3.05
N HIS A 103 7.60 24.89 1.91
CA HIS A 103 6.29 24.89 1.29
C HIS A 103 5.75 23.47 1.14
N ARG A 104 4.43 23.34 1.23
CA ARG A 104 3.75 22.06 0.97
C ARG A 104 3.47 21.95 -0.51
N THR A 105 3.67 20.76 -1.06
CA THR A 105 3.41 20.46 -2.45
C THR A 105 1.99 19.96 -2.62
N THR A 106 1.31 20.47 -3.63
CA THR A 106 0.00 20.01 -4.05
C THR A 106 0.07 19.47 -5.47
N LEU A 107 -0.55 18.32 -5.70
CA LEU A 107 -0.73 17.73 -7.02
C LEU A 107 -2.07 18.22 -7.59
N PHE A 108 -2.08 18.55 -8.88
CA PHE A 108 -3.24 19.08 -9.61
C PHE A 108 -3.90 20.30 -8.93
N GLY A 109 -3.12 21.09 -8.19
CA GLY A 109 -3.58 22.27 -7.46
C GLY A 109 -4.38 21.96 -6.18
N GLY A 110 -4.31 20.74 -5.65
CA GLY A 110 -4.91 20.40 -4.36
C GLY A 110 -6.45 20.37 -4.38
N LYS A 111 -7.05 20.06 -5.53
CA LYS A 111 -8.51 20.19 -5.73
C LYS A 111 -9.35 19.20 -4.92
N ILE A 112 -8.74 18.19 -4.29
CA ILE A 112 -9.46 17.22 -3.47
C ILE A 112 -9.65 17.78 -2.06
N VAL A 113 -10.91 17.95 -1.66
CA VAL A 113 -11.27 18.33 -0.29
C VAL A 113 -11.54 17.07 0.52
N THR A 114 -10.97 16.99 1.72
CA THR A 114 -11.14 15.82 2.59
C THR A 114 -12.61 15.67 2.99
N GLY A 115 -13.19 14.50 2.74
CA GLY A 115 -14.58 14.15 3.02
C GLY A 115 -15.58 14.55 1.92
N ASP A 116 -15.13 15.21 0.86
CA ASP A 116 -15.98 15.56 -0.28
C ASP A 116 -16.27 14.35 -1.19
N ARG A 117 -17.35 14.44 -1.97
CA ARG A 117 -17.75 13.42 -2.96
C ARG A 117 -16.65 13.17 -4.00
N ASN A 118 -15.84 14.18 -4.32
CA ASN A 118 -14.72 14.03 -5.25
C ASN A 118 -13.63 13.10 -4.72
N GLU A 119 -13.37 13.13 -3.41
CA GLU A 119 -12.44 12.20 -2.77
C GLU A 119 -12.91 10.75 -2.97
N THR A 120 -14.17 10.47 -2.63
CA THR A 120 -14.75 9.13 -2.75
C THR A 120 -14.76 8.64 -4.19
N ARG A 121 -15.12 9.50 -5.16
CA ARG A 121 -15.10 9.15 -6.58
C ARG A 121 -13.70 8.82 -7.08
N LEU A 122 -12.69 9.57 -6.67
CA LEU A 122 -11.31 9.29 -7.03
C LEU A 122 -10.86 7.94 -6.48
N THR A 123 -11.13 7.67 -5.20
CA THR A 123 -10.82 6.37 -4.57
C THR A 123 -11.52 5.22 -5.28
N GLN A 124 -12.80 5.35 -5.61
CA GLN A 124 -13.55 4.34 -6.36
C GLN A 124 -13.00 4.15 -7.77
N CYS A 125 -12.64 5.23 -8.45
CA CYS A 125 -12.06 5.18 -9.79
C CYS A 125 -10.73 4.40 -9.79
N ILE A 126 -9.83 4.69 -8.84
CA ILE A 126 -8.57 3.96 -8.70
C ILE A 126 -8.81 2.49 -8.37
N LEU A 127 -9.73 2.18 -7.46
CA LEU A 127 -10.08 0.80 -7.11
C LEU A 127 -10.62 0.03 -8.32
N VAL A 128 -11.57 0.60 -9.06
CA VAL A 128 -12.12 -0.01 -10.28
C VAL A 128 -11.04 -0.19 -11.34
N LEU A 129 -10.17 0.82 -11.53
CA LEU A 129 -9.05 0.72 -12.45
C LEU A 129 -8.11 -0.43 -12.08
N CYS A 130 -7.74 -0.57 -10.81
CA CYS A 130 -6.93 -1.68 -10.33
C CYS A 130 -7.62 -3.04 -10.56
N LEU A 131 -8.93 -3.14 -10.33
CA LEU A 131 -9.68 -4.38 -10.60
C LEU A 131 -9.69 -4.74 -12.10
N VAL A 132 -9.88 -3.75 -12.98
CA VAL A 132 -9.81 -3.96 -14.44
C VAL A 132 -8.40 -4.38 -14.85
N LEU A 133 -7.36 -3.77 -14.29
CA LEU A 133 -5.97 -4.16 -14.58
C LEU A 133 -5.67 -5.59 -14.09
N LEU A 134 -6.20 -6.01 -12.95
CA LEU A 134 -6.11 -7.39 -12.48
C LEU A 134 -6.80 -8.37 -13.43
N GLN A 135 -7.99 -8.00 -13.92
CA GLN A 135 -8.74 -8.78 -14.91
C GLN A 135 -7.94 -8.98 -16.20
N VAL A 136 -7.41 -7.90 -16.76
CA VAL A 136 -6.63 -7.92 -18.01
C VAL A 136 -5.36 -8.74 -17.85
N ARG A 137 -4.80 -8.81 -16.64
CA ARG A 137 -3.60 -9.58 -16.32
C ARG A 137 -3.87 -11.09 -16.14
N GLY A 138 -5.12 -11.54 -16.29
CA GLY A 138 -5.51 -12.95 -16.16
C GLY A 138 -5.46 -13.49 -14.74
N ALA A 139 -5.32 -12.63 -13.72
CA ALA A 139 -5.02 -13.05 -12.35
C ALA A 139 -6.22 -13.59 -11.55
N TRP A 140 -7.44 -13.54 -12.09
CA TRP A 140 -8.69 -13.84 -11.34
C TRP A 140 -9.65 -14.83 -12.02
N TRP A 141 -9.47 -15.17 -13.30
CA TRP A 141 -10.52 -15.86 -14.09
C TRP A 141 -10.08 -17.03 -14.97
N ASP A 142 -8.80 -17.40 -15.00
CA ASP A 142 -8.43 -18.70 -15.57
C ASP A 142 -8.41 -19.71 -14.42
N GLU A 143 -9.35 -20.66 -14.44
CA GLU A 143 -9.34 -21.80 -13.50
C GLU A 143 -8.07 -22.67 -13.68
N GLU A 144 -7.41 -22.56 -14.83
CA GLU A 144 -6.11 -23.18 -15.13
C GLU A 144 -4.90 -22.27 -14.84
N ALA A 145 -5.10 -20.98 -14.55
CA ALA A 145 -4.00 -20.06 -14.27
C ALA A 145 -3.51 -20.29 -12.84
N TYR A 146 -2.35 -20.92 -12.76
CA TYR A 146 -1.61 -21.08 -11.52
C TYR A 146 -1.42 -19.72 -10.82
N SER A 147 -2.09 -19.55 -9.68
CA SER A 147 -1.82 -18.45 -8.76
C SER A 147 -0.72 -18.88 -7.80
N PRO A 148 0.51 -18.33 -7.89
CA PRO A 148 1.58 -18.63 -6.94
C PRO A 148 1.31 -18.08 -5.53
N PHE A 149 0.22 -17.32 -5.37
CA PHE A 149 -0.17 -16.68 -4.12
C PHE A 149 -1.23 -17.52 -3.42
N PHE A 150 -2.31 -17.89 -4.12
CA PHE A 150 -3.40 -18.71 -3.55
C PHE A 150 -3.34 -20.13 -4.10
N THR A 151 -2.26 -20.84 -3.80
CA THR A 151 -2.11 -22.23 -4.22
C THR A 151 -2.97 -23.14 -3.35
N ASP A 152 -3.90 -23.86 -3.96
CA ASP A 152 -4.67 -24.91 -3.28
C ASP A 152 -3.79 -26.16 -3.10
N TRP A 153 -3.03 -26.16 -2.01
CA TRP A 153 -2.13 -27.25 -1.66
C TRP A 153 -2.88 -28.57 -1.45
N GLU A 154 -4.13 -28.54 -1.01
CA GLU A 154 -4.94 -29.75 -0.84
C GLU A 154 -5.34 -30.34 -2.20
N ALA A 155 -5.80 -29.51 -3.13
CA ALA A 155 -6.11 -29.95 -4.49
C ALA A 155 -4.87 -30.50 -5.21
N LEU A 156 -3.69 -29.88 -5.04
CA LEU A 156 -2.43 -30.38 -5.63
C LEU A 156 -2.01 -31.74 -5.05
N TYR A 157 -2.23 -31.96 -3.74
CA TYR A 157 -1.93 -33.23 -3.09
C TYR A 157 -2.90 -34.32 -3.53
N GLN A 158 -4.21 -34.03 -3.57
CA GLN A 158 -5.23 -34.96 -4.05
C GLN A 158 -5.05 -35.31 -5.54
N GLY A 159 -4.59 -34.34 -6.34
CA GLY A 159 -4.24 -34.53 -7.75
C GLY A 159 -2.93 -35.28 -8.00
N GLY A 160 -2.17 -35.63 -6.94
CA GLY A 160 -0.90 -36.34 -7.05
C GLY A 160 0.25 -35.52 -7.66
N VAL A 161 0.13 -34.20 -7.67
CA VAL A 161 1.13 -33.28 -8.23
C VAL A 161 2.27 -33.04 -7.25
N ILE A 162 1.98 -33.02 -5.95
CA ILE A 162 2.94 -32.79 -4.86
C ILE A 162 2.98 -33.98 -3.91
N ASP A 163 4.09 -34.14 -3.17
CA ASP A 163 4.26 -35.24 -2.23
C ASP A 163 3.63 -34.93 -0.85
N PRO A 164 3.44 -35.94 0.02
CA PRO A 164 2.85 -35.73 1.35
C PRO A 164 3.68 -34.83 2.27
N ILE A 165 4.98 -34.66 2.01
CA ILE A 165 5.91 -33.86 2.81
C ILE A 165 5.72 -32.38 2.47
N GLU A 166 5.73 -32.06 1.18
CA GLU A 166 5.49 -30.74 0.62
C GLU A 166 4.09 -30.24 1.01
N TRP A 167 3.05 -31.08 0.90
CA TRP A 167 1.73 -30.75 1.42
C TRP A 167 1.76 -30.42 2.92
N ARG A 168 2.40 -31.25 3.74
CA ARG A 168 2.44 -31.03 5.20
C ARG A 168 3.16 -29.73 5.58
N LEU A 169 4.16 -29.32 4.82
CA LEU A 169 4.90 -28.08 5.01
C LEU A 169 4.06 -26.84 4.64
N HIS A 170 3.20 -26.94 3.62
CA HIS A 170 2.48 -25.79 3.08
C HIS A 170 0.97 -25.77 3.41
N ARG A 171 0.40 -26.81 4.04
CA ARG A 171 -1.06 -26.93 4.34
C ARG A 171 -1.66 -25.83 5.22
N PHE A 172 -0.83 -25.07 5.93
CA PHE A 172 -1.26 -23.94 6.77
C PHE A 172 -0.89 -22.59 6.19
N LEU A 173 -0.25 -22.56 5.01
CA LEU A 173 -0.13 -21.36 4.20
C LEU A 173 -1.48 -21.13 3.54
N PHE A 174 -2.44 -20.69 4.34
CA PHE A 174 -3.51 -19.86 3.85
C PHE A 174 -2.86 -18.52 3.51
N PHE A 175 -3.17 -17.95 2.34
CA PHE A 175 -2.66 -16.68 1.78
C PHE A 175 -1.37 -16.72 0.98
#